data_AF-A0A847PLS0-F1
#
_entry.id   AF-A0A847PLS0-F1
#
_cell.length_a   1.000
_cell.length_b   1.000
_cell.length_c   1.000
_cell.angle_alpha   90.00
_cell.angle_beta   90.00
_cell.angle_gamma   90.00
#
_symmetry.space_group_name_H-M   'P 1'
#
loop_
_entity.id
_entity.type
_entity.pdbx_description
1 polymer ?
#
loop_
_entity_poly.entity_id
_entity_poly.type
_entity_poly.pdbx_seq_one_letter_code
_entity_poly.pdbx_strand_id
1 'polypeptide(L)'
;MKLTAKQGRGSKVHLSIDGEYVVTTSVNFWYSLGIPVETEITEEEWEALLSKINYQKLYSRALDSLSIRDHSKKELTDKLIKKFGFEVKEDIALIIDELVEKGLLDDERFAHAYAEELIKRKHASPAGLRAALSAKGISRDIISSVLEDVNIDTKATINELLDTKYHSRDLMNETQKTKVFNALVRLGFSYNDIKSVFYDRTKEI
;
A
#
# COMPACT_ATOMS: atom_id res chain seq x y z
N MET A 1 -15.88 -38.69 -6.60
CA MET A 1 -16.67 -37.71 -7.39
C MET A 1 -16.03 -37.54 -8.76
N LYS A 2 -16.78 -37.12 -9.79
CA LYS A 2 -16.24 -36.87 -11.13
C LYS A 2 -15.86 -35.40 -11.28
N LEU A 3 -14.56 -35.11 -11.36
CA LEU A 3 -14.05 -33.79 -11.69
C LEU A 3 -14.03 -33.60 -13.21
N THR A 4 -14.57 -32.47 -13.65
CA THR A 4 -14.56 -32.05 -15.06
C THR A 4 -14.02 -30.63 -15.20
N ALA A 5 -13.21 -30.39 -16.23
CA ALA A 5 -12.64 -29.07 -16.54
C ALA A 5 -13.06 -28.59 -17.93
N LYS A 6 -13.59 -27.37 -18.03
CA LYS A 6 -13.98 -26.76 -19.30
C LYS A 6 -13.33 -25.40 -19.48
N GLN A 7 -12.66 -25.20 -20.61
CA GLN A 7 -12.10 -23.89 -20.94
C GLN A 7 -13.22 -22.86 -21.15
N GLY A 8 -13.11 -21.73 -20.46
CA GLY A 8 -13.99 -20.57 -20.58
C GLY A 8 -13.41 -19.51 -21.50
N ARG A 9 -13.94 -18.27 -21.41
CA ARG A 9 -13.40 -17.13 -22.17
C ARG A 9 -12.00 -16.75 -21.66
N GLY A 10 -11.07 -16.52 -22.59
CA GLY A 10 -9.71 -16.09 -22.29
C GLY A 10 -8.90 -17.17 -21.57
N SER A 11 -8.26 -16.79 -20.47
CA SER A 11 -7.41 -17.69 -19.67
C SER A 11 -8.15 -18.42 -18.55
N LYS A 12 -9.49 -18.52 -18.59
CA LYS A 12 -10.31 -19.15 -17.53
C LYS A 12 -10.57 -20.62 -17.80
N VAL A 13 -10.56 -21.44 -16.76
CA VAL A 13 -11.02 -22.83 -16.75
C VAL A 13 -12.07 -22.99 -15.66
N HIS A 14 -13.25 -23.46 -16.03
CA HIS A 14 -14.35 -23.76 -15.12
C HIS A 14 -14.25 -25.23 -14.69
N LEU A 15 -14.23 -25.46 -13.37
CA LEU A 15 -14.20 -26.79 -12.78
C LEU A 15 -15.58 -27.13 -12.21
N SER A 16 -16.04 -28.33 -12.54
CA SER A 16 -17.31 -28.87 -12.10
C SER A 16 -17.12 -30.23 -11.43
N ILE A 17 -17.87 -30.48 -10.36
CA ILE A 17 -17.95 -31.75 -9.66
C ILE A 17 -19.31 -32.37 -9.96
N ASP A 18 -19.31 -33.60 -10.49
CA ASP A 18 -20.52 -34.34 -10.86
C ASP A 18 -21.48 -33.54 -11.77
N GLY A 19 -20.91 -32.67 -12.61
CA GLY A 19 -21.63 -31.80 -13.55
C GLY A 19 -22.00 -30.42 -13.01
N GLU A 20 -21.88 -30.17 -11.70
CA GLU A 20 -22.18 -28.88 -11.09
C GLU A 20 -20.94 -27.99 -11.03
N TYR A 21 -21.06 -26.75 -11.50
CA TYR A 21 -19.97 -25.78 -11.44
C TYR A 21 -19.65 -25.40 -10.00
N VAL A 22 -18.36 -25.47 -9.63
CA VAL A 22 -17.91 -25.11 -8.28
C VAL A 22 -16.98 -23.91 -8.31
N VAL A 23 -15.92 -23.96 -9.13
CA VAL A 23 -14.85 -22.95 -9.08
C VAL A 23 -14.25 -22.70 -10.45
N THR A 24 -13.72 -21.49 -10.65
CA THR A 24 -12.92 -21.15 -11.83
C THR A 24 -11.46 -20.98 -11.44
N THR A 25 -10.54 -21.44 -12.27
CA THR A 25 -9.10 -21.19 -12.17
C THR A 25 -8.53 -20.68 -13.51
N SER A 26 -7.22 -20.48 -13.59
CA SER A 26 -6.54 -20.09 -14.83
C SER A 26 -6.08 -21.31 -15.64
N VAL A 27 -6.01 -21.16 -16.97
CA VAL A 27 -5.51 -22.18 -17.90
C VAL A 27 -4.07 -22.60 -17.55
N ASN A 28 -3.19 -21.62 -17.30
CA ASN A 28 -1.79 -21.90 -16.96
C ASN A 28 -1.66 -22.72 -15.68
N PHE A 29 -2.40 -22.33 -14.63
CA PHE A 29 -2.38 -23.06 -13.37
C PHE A 29 -2.98 -24.46 -13.52
N TRP A 30 -4.12 -24.58 -14.20
CA TRP A 30 -4.76 -25.89 -14.43
C TRP A 30 -3.82 -26.87 -15.12
N TYR A 31 -3.18 -26.46 -16.21
CA TYR A 31 -2.24 -27.34 -16.92
C TYR A 31 -0.99 -27.66 -16.10
N SER A 32 -0.52 -26.74 -15.25
CA SER A 32 0.63 -27.01 -14.37
C SER A 32 0.39 -28.13 -13.36
N LEU A 33 -0.87 -28.44 -13.05
CA LEU A 33 -1.23 -29.52 -12.13
C LEU A 33 -1.14 -30.91 -12.76
N GLY A 34 -1.11 -31.00 -14.11
CA GLY A 34 -1.05 -32.28 -14.82
C GLY A 34 -2.28 -33.18 -14.63
N ILE A 35 -3.41 -32.63 -14.16
CA ILE A 35 -4.65 -33.39 -13.90
C ILE A 35 -5.42 -33.58 -15.22
N PRO A 36 -5.78 -34.82 -15.61
CA PRO A 36 -6.63 -35.06 -16.77
C PRO A 36 -8.00 -34.40 -16.66
N VAL A 37 -8.59 -34.01 -17.80
CA VAL A 37 -9.85 -33.25 -17.87
C VAL A 37 -11.03 -33.96 -17.21
N GLU A 38 -11.04 -35.30 -17.24
CA GLU A 38 -12.02 -36.13 -16.58
C GLU A 38 -11.28 -37.11 -15.67
N THR A 39 -11.38 -36.88 -14.36
CA THR A 39 -10.70 -37.68 -13.35
C THR A 39 -11.67 -37.97 -12.21
N GLU A 40 -11.66 -39.21 -11.73
CA GLU A 40 -12.30 -39.52 -10.45
C GLU A 40 -11.41 -38.98 -9.34
N ILE A 41 -12.00 -38.20 -8.44
CA ILE A 41 -11.29 -37.53 -7.34
C ILE A 41 -12.01 -37.84 -6.03
N THR A 42 -11.26 -38.04 -4.94
CA THR A 42 -11.83 -38.15 -3.60
C THR A 42 -12.21 -36.77 -3.04
N GLU A 43 -12.95 -36.74 -1.92
CA GLU A 43 -13.27 -35.47 -1.25
C GLU A 43 -12.00 -34.78 -0.76
N GLU A 44 -11.07 -35.54 -0.17
CA GLU A 44 -9.81 -35.01 0.34
C GLU A 44 -8.92 -34.43 -0.77
N GLU A 45 -8.85 -35.12 -1.92
CA GLU A 45 -8.14 -34.63 -3.09
C GLU A 45 -8.79 -33.36 -3.66
N TRP A 46 -10.11 -33.29 -3.65
CA TRP A 46 -10.87 -32.12 -4.09
C TRP A 46 -10.65 -30.92 -3.18
N GLU A 47 -10.74 -31.09 -1.86
CA GLU A 47 -10.46 -30.04 -0.88
C GLU A 47 -9.03 -29.50 -1.02
N ALA A 48 -8.05 -30.40 -1.18
CA ALA A 48 -6.66 -30.02 -1.41
C ALA A 48 -6.48 -29.24 -2.72
N LEU A 49 -7.16 -29.65 -3.79
CA LEU A 49 -7.15 -28.93 -5.07
C LEU A 49 -7.80 -27.54 -4.94
N LEU A 50 -8.94 -27.46 -4.26
CA LEU A 50 -9.66 -26.20 -4.06
C LEU A 50 -8.82 -25.20 -3.26
N SER A 51 -8.15 -25.66 -2.20
CA SER A 51 -7.20 -24.85 -1.43
C SER A 51 -6.09 -24.29 -2.32
N LYS A 52 -5.44 -25.14 -3.13
CA LYS A 52 -4.40 -24.70 -4.09
C LYS A 52 -4.91 -23.68 -5.10
N ILE A 53 -6.13 -23.87 -5.62
CA ILE A 53 -6.75 -22.92 -6.56
C ILE A 53 -6.98 -21.56 -5.89
N ASN A 54 -7.47 -21.55 -4.66
CA ASN A 54 -7.76 -20.31 -3.93
C ASN A 54 -6.47 -19.58 -3.56
N TYR A 55 -5.45 -20.29 -3.08
CA TYR A 55 -4.11 -19.74 -2.84
C TYR A 55 -3.54 -19.11 -4.11
N GLN A 56 -3.60 -19.80 -5.25
CA GLN A 56 -3.11 -19.26 -6.53
C GLN A 56 -3.83 -17.97 -6.95
N LYS A 57 -5.14 -17.85 -6.70
CA LYS A 57 -5.89 -16.62 -6.99
C LYS A 57 -5.43 -15.45 -6.13
N LEU A 58 -5.20 -15.70 -4.84
CA LEU A 58 -4.68 -14.70 -3.91
C LEU A 58 -3.30 -14.24 -4.36
N TYR A 59 -2.40 -15.19 -4.62
CA TYR A 59 -1.03 -14.92 -5.06
C TYR A 59 -0.99 -14.14 -6.39
N SER A 60 -1.75 -14.58 -7.39
CA SER A 60 -1.85 -13.87 -8.67
C SER A 60 -2.36 -12.45 -8.48
N ARG A 61 -3.34 -12.25 -7.58
CA ARG A 61 -3.87 -10.91 -7.31
C ARG A 61 -2.88 -10.02 -6.56
N ALA A 62 -2.02 -10.61 -5.73
CA ALA A 62 -0.94 -9.90 -5.07
C ALA A 62 0.08 -9.41 -6.12
N LEU A 63 0.49 -10.29 -7.03
CA LEU A 63 1.37 -9.94 -8.16
C LEU A 63 0.77 -8.86 -9.06
N ASP A 64 -0.53 -8.93 -9.39
CA ASP A 64 -1.21 -7.87 -10.15
C ASP A 64 -1.15 -6.50 -9.47
N SER A 65 -1.10 -6.48 -8.13
CA SER A 65 -0.98 -5.22 -7.40
C SER A 65 0.44 -4.67 -7.47
N LEU A 66 1.43 -5.55 -7.31
CA LEU A 66 2.85 -5.20 -7.35
C LEU A 66 3.34 -4.84 -8.75
N SER A 67 2.73 -5.39 -9.81
CA SER A 67 3.09 -5.05 -11.19
C SER A 67 2.73 -3.62 -11.59
N ILE A 68 1.79 -2.98 -10.88
CA ILE A 68 1.37 -1.59 -11.14
C ILE A 68 2.26 -0.59 -10.40
N ARG A 69 2.55 -0.87 -9.12
CA ARG A 69 3.40 -0.06 -8.24
C ARG A 69 3.76 -0.79 -6.96
N ASP A 70 4.75 -0.26 -6.25
CA ASP A 70 5.06 -0.68 -4.89
C ASP A 70 3.86 -0.48 -3.93
N HIS A 71 3.75 -1.40 -2.98
CA HIS A 71 2.79 -1.39 -1.88
C HIS A 71 3.55 -1.70 -0.59
N SER A 72 3.14 -1.14 0.55
CA SER A 72 3.57 -1.68 1.83
C SER A 72 2.92 -3.04 2.09
N LYS A 73 3.50 -3.83 3.00
CA LYS A 73 2.91 -5.11 3.44
C LYS A 73 1.47 -4.92 3.90
N LYS A 74 1.24 -3.95 4.77
CA LYS A 74 -0.11 -3.60 5.26
C LYS A 74 -1.05 -3.25 4.11
N GLU A 75 -0.61 -2.40 3.18
CA GLU A 75 -1.46 -1.97 2.08
C GLU A 75 -1.87 -3.14 1.17
N LEU A 76 -0.94 -4.06 0.89
CA LEU A 76 -1.22 -5.24 0.10
C LEU A 76 -2.16 -6.20 0.85
N THR A 77 -1.90 -6.45 2.14
CA THR A 77 -2.77 -7.26 3.01
C THR A 77 -4.19 -6.72 3.06
N ASP A 78 -4.37 -5.43 3.39
CA ASP A 78 -5.67 -4.78 3.49
C ASP A 78 -6.44 -4.88 2.16
N LYS A 79 -5.74 -4.75 1.03
CA LYS A 79 -6.31 -4.84 -0.31
C LYS A 79 -6.76 -6.26 -0.66
N LEU A 80 -6.01 -7.28 -0.24
CA LEU A 80 -6.39 -8.69 -0.44
C LEU A 80 -7.57 -9.06 0.46
N ILE A 81 -7.54 -8.71 1.74
CA ILE A 81 -8.65 -8.94 2.69
C ILE A 81 -9.93 -8.28 2.18
N LYS A 82 -9.86 -7.02 1.74
CA LYS A 82 -11.02 -6.30 1.20
C LYS A 82 -11.65 -7.00 0.00
N LYS A 83 -10.85 -7.73 -0.79
CA LYS A 83 -11.32 -8.41 -2.01
C LYS A 83 -11.82 -9.83 -1.76
N PHE A 84 -11.16 -10.57 -0.88
CA PHE A 84 -11.38 -12.00 -0.71
C PHE A 84 -11.98 -12.39 0.64
N GLY A 85 -12.12 -11.45 1.57
CA GLY A 85 -12.62 -11.73 2.91
C GLY A 85 -11.50 -11.89 3.95
N PHE A 86 -11.90 -11.91 5.22
CA PHE A 86 -10.97 -12.03 6.36
C PHE A 86 -10.61 -13.49 6.67
N GLU A 87 -11.43 -14.43 6.22
CA GLU A 87 -11.28 -15.88 6.38
C GLU A 87 -10.03 -16.45 5.69
N VAL A 88 -9.42 -15.70 4.77
CA VAL A 88 -8.19 -16.09 4.05
C VAL A 88 -6.94 -15.37 4.56
N LYS A 89 -6.99 -14.75 5.75
CA LYS A 89 -5.88 -13.93 6.27
C LYS A 89 -4.59 -14.74 6.48
N GLU A 90 -4.70 -16.03 6.85
CA GLU A 90 -3.56 -16.92 7.04
C GLU A 90 -2.84 -17.17 5.71
N ASP A 91 -3.57 -17.46 4.63
CA ASP A 91 -3.02 -17.60 3.29
C ASP A 91 -2.38 -16.29 2.80
N ILE A 92 -3.02 -15.15 3.09
CA ILE A 92 -2.46 -13.83 2.78
C ILE A 92 -1.14 -13.62 3.51
N ALA A 93 -1.02 -13.98 4.78
CA ALA A 93 0.22 -13.84 5.54
C ALA A 93 1.36 -14.66 4.89
N LEU A 94 1.09 -15.92 4.53
CA LEU A 94 2.06 -16.77 3.83
C LEU A 94 2.50 -16.16 2.48
N ILE A 95 1.56 -15.62 1.71
CA ILE A 95 1.85 -14.95 0.44
C ILE A 95 2.71 -13.70 0.66
N ILE A 96 2.41 -12.89 1.69
CA ILE A 96 3.19 -11.70 2.02
C ILE A 96 4.63 -12.09 2.36
N ASP A 97 4.83 -13.12 3.18
CA ASP A 97 6.16 -13.60 3.54
C ASP A 97 6.93 -14.11 2.31
N GLU A 98 6.29 -14.90 1.44
CA GLU A 98 6.88 -15.38 0.19
C GLU A 98 7.28 -14.23 -0.75
N LEU A 99 6.45 -13.19 -0.86
CA LEU A 99 6.75 -12.02 -1.70
C LEU A 99 7.90 -11.18 -1.15
N VAL A 100 8.04 -11.12 0.18
CA VAL A 100 9.18 -10.46 0.85
C VAL A 100 10.45 -11.25 0.62
N GLU A 101 10.43 -12.57 0.80
CA GLU A 101 11.57 -13.45 0.55
C GLU A 101 12.07 -13.33 -0.90
N LYS A 102 11.15 -13.20 -1.86
CA LYS A 102 11.45 -12.98 -3.27
C LYS A 102 11.89 -11.56 -3.63
N GLY A 103 11.90 -10.62 -2.67
CA GLY A 103 12.23 -9.21 -2.90
C GLY A 103 11.20 -8.43 -3.74
N LEU A 104 10.02 -9.01 -3.95
CA LEU A 104 8.94 -8.38 -4.70
C LEU A 104 8.18 -7.37 -3.84
N LEU A 105 8.15 -7.59 -2.53
CA LEU A 105 7.51 -6.72 -1.54
C LEU A 105 8.55 -6.22 -0.54
N ASP A 106 8.71 -4.90 -0.45
CA ASP A 106 9.75 -4.26 0.34
C ASP A 106 9.21 -2.97 0.97
N ASP A 107 9.08 -2.98 2.30
CA ASP A 107 8.56 -1.84 3.07
C ASP A 107 9.55 -0.67 3.12
N GLU A 108 10.86 -0.93 3.06
CA GLU A 108 11.89 0.11 3.06
C GLU A 108 11.89 0.85 1.73
N ARG A 109 11.93 0.10 0.62
CA ARG A 109 11.80 0.67 -0.73
C ARG A 109 10.50 1.47 -0.88
N PHE A 110 9.38 0.92 -0.42
CA PHE A 110 8.11 1.62 -0.41
C PHE A 110 8.16 2.90 0.43
N ALA A 111 8.74 2.84 1.63
CA ALA A 111 8.78 3.97 2.56
C ALA A 111 9.59 5.15 2.00
N HIS A 112 10.74 4.90 1.38
CA HIS A 112 11.53 5.94 0.72
C HIS A 112 10.77 6.59 -0.44
N ALA A 113 10.21 5.80 -1.35
CA ALA A 113 9.47 6.33 -2.50
C ALA A 113 8.25 7.15 -2.06
N TYR A 114 7.53 6.66 -1.05
CA TYR A 114 6.37 7.36 -0.50
C TYR A 114 6.77 8.65 0.24
N ALA A 115 7.88 8.63 0.97
CA ALA A 115 8.41 9.81 1.64
C ALA A 115 8.78 10.91 0.65
N GLU A 116 9.49 10.57 -0.42
CA GLU A 116 9.82 11.52 -1.48
C GLU A 116 8.57 12.13 -2.12
N GLU A 117 7.54 11.32 -2.39
CA GLU A 117 6.29 11.81 -2.93
C GLU A 117 5.62 12.82 -1.98
N LEU A 118 5.56 12.50 -0.69
CA LEU A 118 4.96 13.36 0.34
C LEU A 118 5.71 14.68 0.51
N ILE A 119 7.03 14.65 0.49
CA ILE A 119 7.86 15.86 0.56
C ILE A 119 7.59 16.71 -0.68
N LYS A 120 7.79 16.15 -1.88
CA LYS A 120 7.69 16.88 -3.15
C LYS A 120 6.29 17.41 -3.46
N ARG A 121 5.23 16.66 -3.11
CA ARG A 121 3.84 17.00 -3.51
C ARG A 121 2.99 17.55 -2.38
N LYS A 122 3.30 17.22 -1.13
CA LYS A 122 2.46 17.56 0.02
C LYS A 122 3.16 18.46 1.04
N HIS A 123 4.44 18.79 0.81
CA HIS A 123 5.24 19.64 1.71
C HIS A 123 5.19 19.06 3.14
N ALA A 124 5.31 17.73 3.23
CA ALA A 124 5.14 17.02 4.49
C ALA A 124 6.28 17.40 5.45
N SER A 125 5.91 17.78 6.68
CA SER A 125 6.87 17.93 7.77
C SER A 125 7.41 16.56 8.21
N PRO A 126 8.52 16.51 8.98
CA PRO A 126 9.00 15.25 9.57
C PRO A 126 7.94 14.51 10.38
N ALA A 127 7.11 15.23 11.14
CA ALA A 127 6.02 14.63 11.91
C ALA A 127 4.88 14.12 11.01
N GLY A 128 4.54 14.88 9.96
CA GLY A 128 3.57 14.46 8.96
C GLY A 128 4.00 13.22 8.19
N LEU A 129 5.28 13.14 7.83
CA LEU A 129 5.88 11.98 7.18
C LEU A 129 5.83 10.74 8.07
N ARG A 130 6.25 10.88 9.34
CA ARG A 130 6.12 9.82 10.34
C ARG A 130 4.69 9.29 10.44
N ALA A 131 3.71 10.19 10.58
CA ALA A 131 2.31 9.80 10.70
C ALA A 131 1.80 9.07 9.44
N ALA A 132 2.17 9.56 8.26
CA ALA A 132 1.77 8.96 6.99
C ALA A 132 2.38 7.56 6.79
N LEU A 133 3.66 7.37 7.11
CA LEU A 133 4.34 6.07 7.04
C LEU A 133 3.77 5.09 8.07
N SER A 134 3.53 5.53 9.31
CA SER A 134 2.89 4.69 10.32
C SER A 134 1.48 4.26 9.90
N ALA A 135 0.70 5.15 9.26
CA ALA A 135 -0.61 4.78 8.72
C ALA A 135 -0.52 3.69 7.64
N LYS A 136 0.59 3.65 6.89
CA LYS A 136 0.95 2.59 5.93
C LYS A 136 1.53 1.33 6.55
N GLY A 137 1.62 1.25 7.89
CA GLY A 137 2.09 0.07 8.60
C GLY A 137 3.61 -0.10 8.61
N ILE A 138 4.37 0.93 8.24
CA ILE A 138 5.83 0.89 8.22
C ILE A 138 6.36 0.86 9.67
N SER A 139 7.37 0.04 9.91
CA SER A 139 7.97 -0.12 11.23
C SER A 139 8.66 1.17 11.70
N ARG A 140 8.80 1.31 13.02
CA ARG A 140 9.45 2.49 13.61
C ARG A 140 10.91 2.63 13.16
N ASP A 141 11.60 1.52 12.96
CA ASP A 141 13.01 1.51 12.59
C ASP A 141 13.19 2.01 11.15
N ILE A 142 12.40 1.49 10.20
CA ILE A 142 12.40 1.97 8.80
C ILE A 142 12.01 3.46 8.76
N ILE A 143 10.98 3.85 9.52
CA ILE A 143 10.59 5.27 9.61
C ILE A 143 11.74 6.15 10.11
N SER A 144 12.51 5.68 11.08
CA SER A 144 13.63 6.43 11.64
C SER A 144 14.74 6.56 10.60
N SER A 145 15.10 5.48 9.91
CA SER A 145 16.07 5.50 8.79
C SER A 145 15.65 6.47 7.70
N VAL A 146 14.41 6.35 7.20
CA VAL A 146 13.88 7.23 6.16
C VAL A 146 13.93 8.70 6.59
N LEU A 147 13.62 9.00 7.87
CA LEU A 147 13.67 10.38 8.39
C LEU A 147 15.10 10.92 8.54
N GLU A 148 16.07 10.06 8.78
CA GLU A 148 17.49 10.43 8.82
C GLU A 148 18.03 10.68 7.40
N ASP A 149 17.60 9.88 6.44
CA ASP A 149 18.02 10.00 5.03
C ASP A 149 17.39 11.21 4.33
N VAL A 150 16.13 11.53 4.66
CA VAL A 150 15.44 12.71 4.10
C VAL A 150 15.83 13.98 4.86
N ASN A 151 16.77 14.75 4.31
CA ASN A 151 17.12 16.06 4.85
C ASN A 151 16.04 17.11 4.56
N ILE A 152 14.98 17.13 5.37
CA ILE A 152 13.89 18.11 5.25
C ILE A 152 14.30 19.43 5.93
N ASP A 153 14.61 20.44 5.12
CA ASP A 153 14.69 21.82 5.62
C ASP A 153 13.27 22.33 5.92
N THR A 154 12.91 22.19 7.19
CA THR A 154 11.59 22.52 7.70
C THR A 154 11.26 24.00 7.53
N LYS A 155 12.26 24.90 7.70
CA LYS A 155 12.05 26.34 7.55
C LYS A 155 11.90 26.73 6.08
N ALA A 156 12.73 26.17 5.19
CA ALA A 156 12.58 26.38 3.75
C ALA A 156 11.22 25.90 3.26
N THR A 157 10.75 24.74 3.73
CA THR A 157 9.45 24.19 3.36
C THR A 157 8.28 25.08 3.83
N ILE A 158 8.37 25.63 5.06
CA ILE A 158 7.37 26.60 5.55
C ILE A 158 7.38 27.86 4.68
N ASN A 159 8.56 28.39 4.34
CA ASN A 159 8.68 29.55 3.47
C ASN A 159 8.07 29.30 2.08
N GLU A 160 8.36 28.16 1.46
CA GLU A 160 7.76 27.77 0.18
C GLU A 160 6.23 27.73 0.27
N LEU A 161 5.66 27.16 1.33
CA LEU A 161 4.21 27.16 1.55
C LEU A 161 3.63 28.56 1.71
N LEU A 162 4.37 29.46 2.36
CA LEU A 162 3.97 30.86 2.52
C LEU A 162 3.99 31.60 1.17
N ASP A 163 4.98 31.34 0.32
CA ASP A 163 5.14 31.99 -0.99
C ASP A 163 4.23 31.42 -2.07
N THR A 164 3.74 30.19 -1.89
CA THR A 164 2.86 29.53 -2.86
C THR A 164 1.41 29.51 -2.40
N LYS A 165 1.11 28.70 -1.39
CA LYS A 165 -0.26 28.42 -0.94
C LYS A 165 -0.87 29.55 -0.12
N TYR A 166 -0.04 30.26 0.64
CA TYR A 166 -0.48 31.32 1.54
C TYR A 166 -0.03 32.72 1.12
N HIS A 167 0.40 32.91 -0.13
CA HIS A 167 0.96 34.18 -0.64
C HIS A 167 0.03 35.38 -0.49
N SER A 168 -1.29 35.15 -0.51
CA SER A 168 -2.32 36.18 -0.37
C SER A 168 -2.69 36.49 1.09
N ARG A 169 -2.04 35.84 2.06
CA ARG A 169 -2.32 36.03 3.49
C ARG A 169 -1.41 37.10 4.06
N ASP A 170 -2.04 38.08 4.70
CA ASP A 170 -1.31 39.10 5.45
C ASP A 170 -0.90 38.55 6.82
N LEU A 171 0.40 38.37 7.03
CA LEU A 171 0.96 37.88 8.29
C LEU A 171 1.06 38.95 9.38
N MET A 172 0.83 40.24 9.05
CA MET A 172 0.69 41.32 10.04
C MET A 172 -0.72 41.34 10.64
N ASN A 173 -1.71 40.80 9.94
CA ASN A 173 -3.04 40.60 10.48
C ASN A 173 -3.09 39.36 11.39
N GLU A 174 -3.24 39.57 12.70
CA GLU A 174 -3.23 38.48 13.69
C GLU A 174 -4.28 37.39 13.44
N THR A 175 -5.45 37.74 12.88
CA THR A 175 -6.48 36.73 12.54
C THR A 175 -6.02 35.84 11.39
N GLN A 176 -5.43 36.42 10.34
CA GLN A 176 -4.94 35.66 9.20
C GLN A 176 -3.68 34.85 9.56
N LYS A 177 -2.75 35.46 10.28
CA LYS A 177 -1.55 34.80 10.83
C LYS A 177 -1.92 33.58 11.66
N THR A 178 -2.88 33.68 12.57
CA THR A 178 -3.36 32.55 13.39
C THR A 178 -3.93 31.42 12.53
N LYS A 179 -4.67 31.74 11.46
CA LYS A 179 -5.21 30.74 10.53
C LYS A 179 -4.10 29.99 9.79
N VAL A 180 -3.08 30.71 9.30
CA VAL A 180 -1.91 30.10 8.65
C VAL A 180 -1.11 29.26 9.63
N PHE A 181 -0.85 29.79 10.83
CA PHE A 181 -0.17 29.08 11.92
C PHE A 181 -0.83 27.73 12.21
N ASN A 182 -2.14 27.72 12.45
CA ASN A 182 -2.90 26.50 12.74
C ASN A 182 -2.91 25.53 11.56
N ALA A 183 -2.84 26.01 10.33
CA ALA A 183 -2.72 25.16 9.15
C ALA A 183 -1.36 24.47 9.07
N LEU A 184 -0.27 25.19 9.36
CA LEU A 184 1.09 24.62 9.42
C LEU A 184 1.23 23.61 10.57
N VAL A 185 0.65 23.88 11.74
CA VAL A 185 0.60 22.90 12.84
C VAL A 185 -0.12 21.61 12.42
N ARG A 186 -1.25 21.70 11.71
CA ARG A 186 -1.95 20.51 11.19
C ARG A 186 -1.14 19.75 10.14
N LEU A 187 -0.19 20.39 9.46
CA LEU A 187 0.77 19.73 8.57
C LEU A 187 1.94 19.10 9.33
N GLY A 188 2.02 19.29 10.65
CA GLY A 188 3.01 18.69 11.55
C GLY A 188 4.27 19.53 11.76
N PHE A 189 4.29 20.79 11.31
CA PHE A 189 5.40 21.69 11.58
C PHE A 189 5.46 22.06 13.07
N SER A 190 6.67 22.14 13.63
CA SER A 190 6.84 22.46 15.05
C SER A 190 6.47 23.92 15.32
N TYR A 191 5.97 24.18 16.54
CA TYR A 191 5.65 25.53 16.99
C TYR A 191 6.83 26.50 16.83
N ASN A 192 8.04 26.03 17.17
CA ASN A 192 9.25 26.84 17.15
C ASN A 192 9.68 27.18 15.72
N ASP A 193 9.60 26.24 14.78
CA ASP A 193 9.95 26.50 13.38
C ASP A 193 9.01 27.50 12.75
N ILE A 194 7.70 27.34 12.97
CA ILE A 194 6.68 28.28 12.44
C ILE A 194 6.91 29.68 13.03
N LYS A 195 7.11 29.79 14.35
CA LYS A 195 7.35 31.09 14.99
C LYS A 195 8.63 31.75 14.49
N SER A 196 9.71 30.98 14.31
CA SER A 196 10.97 31.51 13.77
C SER A 196 10.72 32.09 12.37
N VAL A 197 10.11 31.33 11.46
CA VAL A 197 9.86 31.79 10.08
C VAL A 197 8.95 33.02 10.06
N PHE A 198 7.91 33.05 10.89
CA PHE A 198 7.03 34.22 10.98
C PHE A 198 7.78 35.44 11.49
N TYR A 199 8.61 35.28 12.51
CA TYR A 199 9.43 36.36 13.06
C TYR A 199 10.41 36.92 12.02
N ASP A 200 11.11 36.04 11.30
CA ASP A 200 12.09 36.41 10.27
C ASP A 200 11.39 37.22 9.15
N ARG A 201 10.23 36.77 8.66
CA ARG A 201 9.44 37.51 7.65
C ARG A 201 8.89 38.84 8.12
N THR A 202 8.50 38.96 9.39
CA THR A 202 8.02 40.24 9.92
C THR A 202 9.12 41.26 10.16
N LYS A 203 10.40 40.84 10.18
CA LYS A 203 11.57 41.72 10.28
C LYS A 203 12.09 42.22 8.94
N GLU A 204 11.81 41.49 7.87
CA GLU A 204 12.24 41.83 6.50
C GLU A 204 11.30 42.83 5.80
N ILE A 205 10.16 43.16 6.42
CA ILE A 205 9.15 44.13 5.97
C ILE A 205 9.28 45.42 6.78
#